data_AF-A0A1F8VTY4-F1
#
_entry.id   AF-A0A1F8VTY4-F1
#
_cell.length_a   1.000
_cell.length_b   1.000
_cell.length_c   1.000
_cell.angle_alpha   90.00
_cell.angle_beta   90.00
_cell.angle_gamma   90.00
#
_symmetry.space_group_name_H-M   'P 1'
#
loop_
_entity.id
_entity.type
_entity.pdbx_description
1 polymer ?
#
loop_
_entity_poly.entity_id
_entity_poly.type
_entity_poly.pdbx_seq_one_letter_code
_entity_poly.pdbx_strand_id
1 'polypeptide(L)'
;MKQITAVVKPFKLEEVREALADCGVTGLTVTEVKGFGRQKGHTELYRGAEYVVDFLPKVKVEVVVKTEDVDRCVDAIVKAAHTGKIGDGKIFVTSVERVIRIRTGEQDESAV
;
A
#
# COMPACT_ATOMS: atom_id res chain seq x y z
N MET A 1 -12.26 -9.95 -9.52
CA MET A 1 -11.39 -8.80 -9.15
C MET A 1 -10.81 -9.01 -7.77
N LYS A 2 -9.71 -8.33 -7.45
CA LYS A 2 -9.09 -8.34 -6.12
C LYS A 2 -8.69 -6.93 -5.71
N GLN A 3 -8.73 -6.65 -4.41
CA GLN A 3 -8.11 -5.47 -3.84
C GLN A 3 -6.74 -5.84 -3.29
N ILE A 4 -5.72 -5.11 -3.73
CA ILE A 4 -4.37 -5.17 -3.18
C ILE A 4 -4.25 -4.03 -2.17
N THR A 5 -3.90 -4.37 -0.94
CA THR A 5 -3.58 -3.41 0.12
C THR A 5 -2.12 -3.55 0.48
N ALA A 6 -1.30 -2.56 0.13
CA ALA A 6 0.12 -2.52 0.44
C ALA A 6 0.39 -1.48 1.53
N VAL A 7 0.89 -1.91 2.68
CA VAL A 7 1.38 -1.01 3.73
C VAL A 7 2.89 -0.91 3.57
N VAL A 8 3.42 0.25 3.18
CA VAL A 8 4.82 0.47 2.82
C VAL A 8 5.47 1.61 3.59
N LYS A 9 6.79 1.77 3.49
CA LYS A 9 7.50 2.95 4.01
C LYS A 9 7.08 4.21 3.23
N PRO A 10 6.87 5.37 3.89
CA PRO A 10 6.35 6.56 3.22
C PRO A 10 7.16 7.02 2.00
N PHE A 11 8.50 7.00 2.09
CA PHE A 11 9.37 7.42 0.99
C PHE A 11 9.34 6.49 -0.24
N LYS A 12 8.74 5.30 -0.12
CA LYS A 12 8.56 4.36 -1.24
C LYS A 12 7.26 4.58 -2.01
N LEU A 13 6.39 5.49 -1.57
CA LEU A 13 5.09 5.70 -2.19
C LEU A 13 5.20 6.02 -3.69
N GLU A 14 6.12 6.92 -4.06
CA GLU A 14 6.25 7.36 -5.45
C GLU A 14 6.71 6.22 -6.37
N GLU A 15 7.75 5.48 -5.97
CA GLU A 15 8.23 4.31 -6.71
C GLU A 15 7.14 3.23 -6.87
N VAL A 16 6.31 3.02 -5.83
CA VAL A 16 5.18 2.08 -5.89
C VAL A 16 4.08 2.57 -6.84
N ARG A 17 3.78 3.88 -6.83
CA ARG A 17 2.81 4.50 -7.74
C ARG A 17 3.23 4.33 -9.20
N GLU A 18 4.49 4.62 -9.50
CA GLU A 18 5.06 4.48 -10.84
C GLU A 18 5.07 3.02 -11.31
N ALA A 19 5.53 2.08 -10.46
CA ALA A 19 5.56 0.66 -10.80
C ALA A 19 4.16 0.07 -11.07
N LEU A 20 3.13 0.54 -10.35
CA LEU A 20 1.75 0.17 -10.63
C LEU A 20 1.23 0.80 -11.94
N ALA A 21 1.59 2.05 -12.22
CA ALA A 21 1.24 2.72 -13.48
C ALA A 21 1.84 1.98 -14.69
N ASP A 22 3.08 1.49 -14.60
CA ASP A 22 3.72 0.66 -15.62
C ASP A 22 3.00 -0.68 -15.83
N CYS A 23 2.27 -1.16 -14.83
CA CYS A 23 1.39 -2.33 -14.94
C CYS A 23 0.03 -1.99 -15.56
N GLY A 24 -0.24 -0.73 -15.90
CA GLY A 24 -1.52 -0.26 -16.46
C GLY A 24 -2.56 0.09 -15.39
N VAL A 25 -2.18 0.17 -14.12
CA VAL A 25 -3.08 0.67 -13.07
C VAL A 25 -3.24 2.18 -13.22
N THR A 26 -4.48 2.65 -13.38
CA THR A 26 -4.78 4.07 -13.63
C THR A 26 -5.27 4.81 -12.39
N GLY A 27 -5.62 4.11 -11.32
CA GLY A 27 -6.13 4.70 -10.08
C GLY A 27 -5.81 3.87 -8.85
N LEU A 28 -5.52 4.56 -7.75
CA LEU A 28 -5.28 3.97 -6.43
C LEU A 28 -5.71 4.97 -5.35
N THR A 29 -5.90 4.47 -4.13
CA THR A 29 -6.18 5.27 -2.94
C THR A 29 -5.01 5.15 -1.98
N VAL A 30 -4.67 6.25 -1.31
CA VAL A 30 -3.58 6.31 -0.33
C VAL A 30 -4.14 6.77 1.01
N THR A 31 -3.69 6.15 2.09
CA THR A 31 -4.01 6.57 3.46
C THR A 31 -2.75 6.53 4.31
N GLU A 32 -2.49 7.60 5.06
CA GLU A 32 -1.44 7.61 6.07
C GLU A 32 -1.86 6.79 7.28
N VAL A 33 -0.99 5.88 7.72
CA VAL A 33 -1.29 4.98 8.84
C VAL A 33 -0.08 4.87 9.77
N LYS A 34 -0.33 4.35 10.97
CA LYS A 34 0.69 4.05 11.97
C LYS A 34 0.86 2.53 12.09
N GLY A 35 2.08 2.03 11.99
CA GLY A 35 2.41 0.61 12.07
C GLY A 35 3.19 0.26 13.33
N PHE A 36 2.88 -0.89 13.92
CA PHE A 36 3.61 -1.50 15.04
C PHE A 36 4.13 -2.88 14.62
N GLY A 37 5.31 -3.29 15.10
CA GLY A 37 5.83 -4.63 14.80
C GLY A 37 7.28 -4.83 15.19
N ARG A 38 8.00 -5.68 14.44
CA ARG A 38 9.41 -6.00 14.68
C ARG A 38 10.33 -4.79 14.55
N GLN A 39 9.94 -3.81 13.75
CA GLN A 39 10.57 -2.50 13.76
C GLN A 39 10.12 -1.81 15.05
N LYS A 40 10.85 -2.06 16.14
CA LYS A 40 10.64 -1.34 17.40
C LYS A 40 10.87 0.13 17.11
N GLY A 41 9.98 1.01 17.56
CA GLY A 41 10.33 2.42 17.54
C GLY A 41 11.38 2.72 18.61
N HIS A 42 11.97 3.89 18.49
CA HIS A 42 13.04 4.34 19.37
C HIS A 42 12.48 5.30 20.41
N THR A 43 13.16 5.38 21.57
CA THR A 43 12.84 6.40 22.57
C THR A 43 13.35 7.75 22.05
N GLU A 44 12.44 8.71 21.88
CA GLU A 44 12.81 10.10 21.57
C GLU A 44 12.74 10.95 22.83
N LEU A 45 13.76 11.76 23.06
CA LEU A 45 13.74 12.80 24.09
C LEU A 45 13.01 14.03 23.53
N TYR A 46 11.82 14.31 24.04
CA TYR A 46 11.07 15.51 23.70
C TYR A 46 10.84 16.36 24.94
N ARG A 47 11.41 17.58 24.95
CA ARG A 47 11.36 18.53 26.07
C ARG A 47 11.79 17.93 27.42
N GLY A 48 12.80 17.07 27.43
CA GLY A 48 13.35 16.46 28.65
C GLY A 48 12.56 15.28 29.21
N ALA A 49 11.49 14.84 28.54
CA ALA A 49 10.80 13.60 28.84
C ALA A 49 11.09 12.55 27.74
N GLU A 50 11.31 11.30 28.17
CA GLU A 50 11.44 10.16 27.26
C GLU A 50 10.05 9.75 26.75
N TYR A 51 9.86 9.81 25.45
CA TYR A 51 8.68 9.26 24.78
C TYR A 51 9.07 7.99 24.05
N VAL A 52 8.42 6.88 24.40
CA VAL A 52 8.50 5.64 23.62
C VAL A 52 7.64 5.83 22.38
N VAL A 53 8.27 5.90 21.21
CA VAL A 53 7.53 5.90 19.94
C VAL A 53 7.16 4.44 19.65
N ASP A 54 5.96 4.01 20.02
CA ASP A 54 5.55 2.62 19.70
C ASP A 54 5.25 2.44 18.21
N PHE A 55 4.68 3.48 17.58
CA PHE A 55 4.19 3.41 16.21
C PHE A 55 5.05 4.20 15.24
N LEU A 56 5.33 3.59 14.09
CA LEU A 56 6.06 4.23 13.00
C LEU A 56 5.13 4.61 11.85
N PRO A 57 5.33 5.78 11.21
CA PRO A 57 4.52 6.19 10.07
C PRO A 57 4.71 5.23 8.90
N LYS A 58 3.60 4.87 8.25
CA LYS A 58 3.53 4.05 7.06
C LYS A 58 2.50 4.65 6.11
N VAL A 59 2.54 4.21 4.87
CA VAL A 59 1.53 4.56 3.87
C VAL A 59 0.81 3.29 3.46
N LYS A 60 -0.52 3.31 3.50
CA LYS A 60 -1.38 2.24 2.99
C LYS A 60 -1.84 2.63 1.59
N VAL A 61 -1.42 1.86 0.59
CA VAL A 61 -1.85 1.95 -0.80
C VAL A 61 -2.91 0.89 -1.05
N GLU A 62 -4.04 1.28 -1.61
CA GLU A 62 -5.16 0.41 -1.92
C GLU A 62 -5.54 0.55 -3.40
N VAL A 63 -5.53 -0.56 -4.12
CA VAL A 63 -5.88 -0.63 -5.54
C VAL A 63 -6.74 -1.85 -5.81
N VAL A 64 -7.77 -1.71 -6.64
CA VAL A 64 -8.54 -2.85 -7.15
C VAL A 64 -8.06 -3.17 -8.56
N VAL A 65 -7.79 -4.44 -8.84
CA VAL A 65 -7.32 -4.93 -10.13
C VAL A 65 -8.13 -6.13 -10.61
N LYS A 66 -8.05 -6.44 -11.90
CA LYS A 66 -8.56 -7.70 -12.44
C LYS A 66 -7.81 -8.87 -11.79
N THR A 67 -8.48 -10.01 -11.70
CA THR A 67 -7.90 -11.18 -11.01
C THR A 67 -6.63 -11.69 -11.71
N GLU A 68 -6.56 -11.58 -13.03
CA GLU A 68 -5.38 -11.93 -13.84
C GLU A 68 -4.17 -10.98 -13.65
N ASP A 69 -4.40 -9.76 -13.18
CA ASP A 69 -3.35 -8.74 -13.00
C ASP A 69 -2.71 -8.76 -11.61
N VAL A 70 -3.24 -9.56 -10.68
CA VAL A 70 -2.86 -9.53 -9.26
C VAL A 70 -1.39 -9.82 -9.07
N ASP A 71 -0.90 -10.93 -9.61
CA ASP A 71 0.49 -11.36 -9.38
C ASP A 71 1.48 -10.35 -9.98
N ARG A 72 1.20 -9.86 -11.18
CA ARG A 72 1.98 -8.81 -11.85
C ARG A 72 2.06 -7.54 -11.00
N CYS A 73 0.94 -7.08 -10.45
CA CYS A 73 0.90 -5.88 -9.61
C CYS A 73 1.59 -6.09 -8.26
N VAL A 74 1.40 -7.25 -7.63
CA VAL A 74 2.06 -7.60 -6.36
C VAL A 74 3.58 -7.61 -6.55
N ASP A 75 4.07 -8.25 -7.62
CA ASP A 75 5.51 -8.28 -7.93
C ASP A 75 6.10 -6.89 -8.16
N ALA A 76 5.36 -6.02 -8.84
CA ALA A 76 5.76 -4.63 -9.05
C ALA A 76 5.87 -3.86 -7.72
N ILE A 77 4.87 -3.97 -6.84
CA ILE A 77 4.89 -3.35 -5.50
C ILE A 77 6.05 -3.89 -4.67
N VAL A 78 6.28 -5.22 -4.67
CA VAL A 78 7.38 -5.84 -3.93
C VAL A 78 8.71 -5.27 -4.39
N LYS A 79 8.98 -5.24 -5.70
CA LYS A 79 10.25 -4.72 -6.24
C LYS A 79 10.46 -3.25 -5.90
N ALA A 80 9.43 -2.41 -6.04
CA ALA A 80 9.52 -0.97 -5.76
C ALA A 80 9.68 -0.67 -4.26
N ALA A 81 8.91 -1.34 -3.40
CA ALA A 81 8.90 -1.07 -1.97
C ALA A 81 10.06 -1.73 -1.20
N HIS A 82 10.73 -2.73 -1.78
CA HIS A 82 11.78 -3.49 -1.11
C HIS A 82 13.05 -2.65 -0.89
N THR A 83 13.51 -2.60 0.36
CA THR A 83 14.80 -2.02 0.77
C THR A 83 15.73 -3.06 1.40
N GLY A 84 15.24 -4.27 1.65
CA GLY A 84 15.96 -5.32 2.37
C GLY A 84 16.09 -5.07 3.87
N LYS A 85 15.51 -3.99 4.39
CA LYS A 85 15.58 -3.61 5.81
C LYS A 85 14.25 -3.93 6.51
N ILE A 86 14.34 -4.22 7.81
CA ILE A 86 13.15 -4.45 8.65
C ILE A 86 12.15 -3.28 8.48
N GLY A 87 10.87 -3.63 8.36
CA GLY A 87 9.77 -2.68 8.28
C GLY A 87 9.41 -2.19 6.88
N ASP A 88 9.85 -2.87 5.82
CA ASP A 88 9.42 -2.59 4.44
C ASP A 88 7.90 -2.68 4.27
N GLY A 89 7.26 -3.59 5.00
CA GLY A 89 5.82 -3.62 5.14
C GLY A 89 5.19 -4.96 4.82
N LYS A 90 3.93 -4.95 4.40
CA LYS A 90 3.14 -6.14 4.04
C LYS A 90 2.16 -5.80 2.92
N ILE A 91 1.83 -6.82 2.13
CA ILE A 91 0.78 -6.77 1.12
C ILE A 91 -0.32 -7.77 1.53
N PHE A 92 -1.56 -7.36 1.39
CA PHE A 92 -2.74 -8.19 1.56
C PHE A 92 -3.53 -8.20 0.25
N VAL A 93 -4.12 -9.34 -0.07
CA VAL A 93 -5.00 -9.48 -1.23
C VAL A 93 -6.36 -9.97 -0.74
N THR A 94 -7.40 -9.20 -1.01
CA THR A 94 -8.77 -9.51 -0.63
C THR A 94 -9.66 -9.64 -1.87
N SER A 95 -10.67 -10.51 -1.79
CA SER A 95 -11.68 -10.62 -2.85
C SER A 95 -12.56 -9.38 -2.89
N VAL A 96 -12.82 -8.86 -4.08
CA VAL A 96 -13.80 -7.82 -4.31
C VAL A 96 -14.94 -8.43 -5.11
N GLU A 97 -16.13 -8.46 -4.51
CA GLU A 97 -17.32 -9.06 -5.12
C GLU A 97 -17.92 -8.16 -6.20
N ARG A 98 -17.81 -6.84 -6.05
CA ARG A 98 -18.39 -5.87 -6.98
C ARG A 98 -17.63 -4.56 -7.01
N VAL A 99 -17.50 -3.98 -8.19
CA VAL A 99 -16.97 -2.61 -8.38
C VAL A 99 -17.96 -1.80 -9.19
N ILE A 100 -18.15 -0.51 -8.86
CA ILE A 100 -19.00 0.41 -9.62
C ILE A 100 -18.26 1.73 -9.82
N ARG A 101 -18.09 2.16 -11.08
CA ARG A 101 -17.55 3.47 -11.40
C ARG A 101 -18.65 4.52 -11.28
N ILE A 102 -18.62 5.32 -10.22
CA ILE A 102 -19.68 6.30 -9.89
C ILE A 102 -20.07 7.19 -11.08
N ARG A 103 -19.09 7.66 -11.86
CA ARG A 103 -19.30 8.59 -12.98
C ARG A 103 -20.12 7.99 -14.13
N THR A 104 -19.92 6.70 -14.45
CA THR A 104 -20.45 6.06 -15.67
C THR A 104 -21.45 4.94 -15.37
N GLY A 105 -21.48 4.42 -14.14
CA GLY A 105 -22.27 3.25 -13.78
C GLY A 105 -21.69 1.93 -14.29
N GLU A 106 -20.53 1.96 -14.95
CA GLU A 106 -19.77 0.76 -15.34
C GLU A 106 -19.51 -0.11 -14.12
N GLN A 107 -19.49 -1.43 -14.34
CA GLN A 107 -19.37 -2.42 -13.27
C GLN A 107 -18.18 -3.33 -13.49
N ASP A 108 -17.66 -3.81 -12.38
CA ASP A 108 -16.64 -4.85 -12.29
C ASP A 108 -15.41 -4.54 -13.15
N GLU A 109 -15.04 -5.40 -14.08
CA GLU A 109 -13.84 -5.21 -14.90
C GLU A 109 -13.86 -3.94 -15.77
N SER A 110 -15.04 -3.43 -16.14
CA SER A 110 -15.15 -2.15 -16.85
C SER A 110 -15.00 -0.93 -15.92
N ALA A 111 -15.20 -1.15 -14.62
CA ALA A 111 -15.11 -0.12 -13.59
C ALA A 111 -13.69 0.01 -12.98
N VAL A 112 -12.82 -0.95 -13.27
CA VAL A 112 -11.40 -0.97 -12.87
C VAL A 112 -10.59 -0.31 -13.98
#